data_AF-A0A1C0U716-F1
#
_entry.id   AF-A0A1C0U716-F1
#
_cell.length_a   1.000
_cell.length_b   1.000
_cell.length_c   1.000
_cell.angle_alpha   90.00
_cell.angle_beta   90.00
_cell.angle_gamma   90.00
#
_symmetry.space_group_name_H-M   'P 1'
#
loop_
_entity.id
_entity.type
_entity.pdbx_description
1 polymer ?
#
loop_
_entity_poly.entity_id
_entity_poly.type
_entity_poly.pdbx_seq_one_letter_code
_entity_poly.pdbx_strand_id
1 'polypeptide(L)'
;MQRDPAFKREMQTKYPEVVEHVQPNSKGNFRGTSPKNMTWHHENQPGKLSLVDRYDHKSYHKIYHPDGSGGRDKWGGGNKCRK
;
A
#
# COMPACT_ATOMS: atom_id res chain seq x y z
N MET A 1 -11.49 -2.93 -2.10
CA MET A 1 -12.08 -1.72 -1.52
C MET A 1 -13.33 -1.23 -2.27
N GLN A 2 -13.30 -1.02 -3.59
CA GLN A 2 -14.48 -0.49 -4.31
C GLN A 2 -15.62 -1.48 -4.57
N ARG A 3 -15.35 -2.80 -4.54
CA ARG A 3 -16.36 -3.85 -4.84
C ARG A 3 -17.05 -4.43 -3.61
N ASP A 4 -16.67 -3.99 -2.40
CA ASP A 4 -17.25 -4.45 -1.14
C ASP A 4 -17.61 -3.23 -0.28
N PRO A 5 -18.90 -2.85 -0.23
CA PRO A 5 -19.38 -1.72 0.55
C PRO A 5 -19.18 -1.89 2.07
N ALA A 6 -19.23 -3.11 2.59
CA ALA A 6 -19.07 -3.40 4.01
C ALA A 6 -17.60 -3.21 4.42
N PHE A 7 -16.69 -3.78 3.65
CA PHE A 7 -15.25 -3.59 3.83
C PHE A 7 -14.84 -2.12 3.65
N LYS A 8 -15.44 -1.41 2.68
CA LYS A 8 -15.22 0.03 2.52
C LYS A 8 -15.64 0.81 3.76
N ARG A 9 -16.84 0.53 4.30
CA ARG A 9 -17.36 1.20 5.51
C ARG A 9 -16.48 0.92 6.72
N GLU A 10 -16.08 -0.34 6.92
CA GLU A 10 -15.19 -0.73 8.01
C GLU A 10 -13.85 0.00 7.92
N MET A 11 -13.22 0.02 6.74
CA MET A 11 -11.97 0.74 6.52
C MET A 11 -12.12 2.25 6.69
N GLN A 12 -13.25 2.83 6.31
CA GLN A 12 -13.54 4.25 6.51
C GLN A 12 -13.74 4.60 7.99
N THR A 13 -14.39 3.72 8.77
CA THR A 13 -14.56 3.93 10.20
C THR A 13 -13.25 3.78 10.95
N LYS A 14 -12.45 2.77 10.60
CA LYS A 14 -11.21 2.46 11.31
C LYS A 14 -10.03 3.34 10.88
N TYR A 15 -10.03 3.79 9.62
CA TYR A 15 -8.93 4.54 9.01
C TYR A 15 -9.44 5.63 8.04
N PRO A 16 -10.19 6.64 8.53
CA PRO A 16 -10.83 7.63 7.68
C PRO A 16 -9.84 8.37 6.75
N GLU A 17 -8.70 8.78 7.29
CA GLU A 17 -7.64 9.47 6.52
C GLU A 17 -6.97 8.57 5.48
N VAL A 18 -6.88 7.26 5.75
CA VAL A 18 -6.28 6.30 4.81
C VAL A 18 -7.15 6.17 3.59
N VAL A 19 -8.47 6.04 3.78
CA VAL A 19 -9.41 5.90 2.66
C VAL A 19 -9.39 7.15 1.78
N GLU A 20 -9.42 8.32 2.39
CA GLU A 20 -9.37 9.58 1.66
C GLU A 20 -8.07 9.76 0.86
N HIS A 21 -6.95 9.27 1.41
CA HIS A 21 -5.65 9.42 0.76
C HIS A 21 -5.43 8.43 -0.39
N VAL A 22 -5.95 7.20 -0.30
CA VAL A 22 -5.74 6.15 -1.32
C VAL A 22 -6.74 6.18 -2.47
N GLN A 23 -7.87 6.87 -2.32
CA GLN A 23 -8.81 7.06 -3.42
C GLN A 23 -8.23 8.03 -4.47
N PRO A 24 -8.60 7.89 -5.75
CA PRO A 24 -8.20 8.85 -6.76
C PRO A 24 -8.82 10.22 -6.48
N ASN A 25 -8.13 11.29 -6.88
CA ASN A 25 -8.70 12.63 -6.84
C ASN A 25 -9.79 12.81 -7.93
N SER A 26 -10.40 14.00 -7.98
CA SER A 26 -11.44 14.32 -8.97
C SER A 26 -11.02 14.16 -10.44
N LYS A 27 -9.71 14.11 -10.72
CA LYS A 27 -9.14 13.87 -12.06
C LYS A 27 -8.78 12.41 -12.30
N GLY A 28 -9.12 11.49 -11.39
CA GLY A 28 -8.79 10.07 -11.48
C GLY A 28 -7.36 9.71 -11.07
N ASN A 29 -6.55 10.67 -10.59
CA ASN A 29 -5.15 10.44 -10.25
C ASN A 29 -4.98 9.96 -8.82
N PHE A 30 -4.15 8.94 -8.61
CA PHE A 30 -3.75 8.46 -7.30
C PHE A 30 -2.55 9.24 -6.76
N ARG A 31 -2.48 9.41 -5.44
CA ARG A 31 -1.29 9.97 -4.78
C ARG A 31 -0.14 8.97 -4.87
N GLY A 32 1.05 9.45 -5.22
CA GLY A 32 2.26 8.61 -5.26
C GLY A 32 2.84 8.29 -3.88
N THR A 33 2.38 8.97 -2.83
CA THR A 33 2.82 8.80 -1.44
C THR A 33 1.86 7.92 -0.65
N SER A 34 2.35 7.26 0.39
CA SER A 34 1.49 6.58 1.36
C SER A 34 0.83 7.59 2.32
N PRO A 35 -0.31 7.23 2.94
CA PRO A 35 -0.88 7.98 4.06
C PRO A 35 0.09 8.07 5.25
N LYS A 36 -0.20 8.98 6.18
CA LYS A 36 0.57 9.14 7.43
C LYS A 36 0.61 7.82 8.21
N ASN A 37 1.78 7.51 8.80
CA ASN A 37 2.06 6.27 9.55
C ASN A 37 1.89 4.95 8.77
N MET A 38 1.64 5.01 7.46
CA MET A 38 1.53 3.85 6.58
C MET A 38 2.72 3.80 5.60
N THR A 39 2.85 2.67 4.92
CA THR A 39 3.82 2.48 3.83
C THR A 39 3.29 1.52 2.77
N TRP A 40 3.71 1.73 1.52
CA TRP A 40 3.48 0.79 0.44
C TRP A 40 4.50 -0.35 0.52
N HIS A 41 4.02 -1.53 0.90
CA HIS A 41 4.80 -2.75 0.92
C HIS A 41 4.77 -3.42 -0.46
N HIS A 42 5.96 -3.73 -0.99
CA HIS A 42 6.10 -4.55 -2.19
C HIS A 42 6.10 -6.02 -1.77
N GLU A 43 5.03 -6.71 -2.10
CA GLU A 43 4.85 -8.12 -1.78
C GLU A 43 5.81 -8.99 -2.58
N ASN A 44 6.07 -10.21 -2.09
CA ASN A 44 6.87 -11.19 -2.82
C ASN A 44 6.20 -11.68 -4.11
N GLN A 45 4.91 -11.42 -4.29
CA GLN A 45 4.19 -11.63 -5.53
C GLN A 45 4.41 -10.44 -6.49
N PRO A 46 4.80 -10.69 -7.76
CA PRO A 46 4.94 -9.65 -8.77
C PRO A 46 3.69 -8.79 -8.96
N GLY A 47 3.89 -7.48 -9.02
CA GLY A 47 2.83 -6.50 -9.31
C GLY A 47 1.84 -6.25 -8.16
N LYS A 48 2.09 -6.80 -6.97
CA LYS A 48 1.21 -6.62 -5.81
C LYS A 48 1.83 -5.63 -4.82
N LEU A 49 1.11 -4.53 -4.59
CA LEU A 49 1.39 -3.56 -3.54
C LEU A 49 0.30 -3.66 -2.47
N SER A 50 0.73 -3.72 -1.21
CA SER A 50 -0.15 -3.70 -0.05
C SER A 50 0.12 -2.46 0.78
N LEU A 51 -0.93 -1.84 1.32
CA LEU A 51 -0.78 -0.78 2.30
C LEU A 51 -0.69 -1.40 3.69
N VAL A 52 0.37 -1.09 4.43
CA VAL A 52 0.62 -1.66 5.76
C VAL A 52 1.06 -0.56 6.72
N ASP A 53 0.95 -0.83 8.03
CA ASP A 53 1.48 0.08 9.05
C ASP A 53 3.01 0.18 8.94
N ARG A 54 3.53 1.40 9.04
CA ARG A 54 4.97 1.67 8.88
C ARG A 54 5.82 1.09 10.00
N TYR A 55 5.35 1.18 11.24
CA TYR A 55 6.10 0.74 12.41
C TYR A 55 6.06 -0.79 12.53
N ASP A 56 4.92 -1.39 12.23
CA ASP A 56 4.78 -2.84 12.15
C ASP A 56 5.68 -3.42 11.06
N HIS A 57 5.64 -2.82 9.85
CA HIS A 57 6.50 -3.22 8.72
C HIS A 57 8.00 -3.13 9.04
N LYS A 58 8.40 -2.10 9.80
CA LYS A 58 9.78 -1.94 10.26
C LYS A 58 10.16 -2.97 11.32
N SER A 59 9.28 -3.23 12.29
CA SER A 59 9.57 -4.06 13.46
C SER A 59 9.54 -5.55 13.13
N TYR A 60 8.60 -5.97 12.30
CA TYR A 60 8.39 -7.37 11.90
C TYR A 60 8.88 -7.65 10.48
N HIS A 61 10.02 -7.05 10.11
CA HIS A 61 10.58 -7.12 8.75
C HIS A 61 10.62 -8.54 8.17
N LYS A 62 10.98 -9.55 8.97
CA LYS A 62 11.08 -10.97 8.53
C LYS A 62 9.73 -11.64 8.25
N ILE A 63 8.62 -11.11 8.79
CA ILE A 63 7.28 -11.61 8.46
C ILE A 63 6.88 -11.11 7.06
N TYR A 64 7.18 -9.84 6.77
CA TYR A 64 6.90 -9.22 5.49
C TYR A 64 7.87 -9.63 4.38
N HIS A 65 9.13 -9.87 4.74
CA HIS A 65 10.23 -10.21 3.84
C HIS A 65 10.96 -11.46 4.35
N PRO A 66 10.34 -12.65 4.25
CA PRO A 66 10.87 -13.88 4.86
C PRO A 66 12.20 -14.35 4.26
N ASP A 67 12.44 -14.08 2.98
CA ASP A 67 13.71 -14.35 2.30
C ASP A 67 14.69 -13.16 2.35
N GLY A 68 14.38 -12.15 3.18
CA GLY A 68 15.20 -10.95 3.35
C GLY A 68 15.18 -9.99 2.17
N SER A 69 14.39 -10.25 1.14
CA SER A 69 14.28 -9.40 -0.06
C SER A 69 12.83 -9.01 -0.33
N GLY A 70 12.61 -7.75 -0.71
CA GLY A 70 11.28 -7.23 -1.00
C GLY A 70 10.88 -7.37 -2.45
N GLY A 71 9.58 -7.24 -2.74
CA GLY A 71 9.07 -7.24 -4.10
C GLY A 71 9.73 -6.20 -5.01
N ARG A 72 10.16 -5.07 -4.45
CA ARG A 72 10.87 -4.03 -5.20
C ARG A 72 12.16 -4.54 -5.84
N ASP A 73 12.90 -5.41 -5.16
CA ASP A 73 14.15 -5.96 -5.68
C ASP A 73 13.87 -7.07 -6.71
N LYS A 74 12.79 -7.85 -6.48
CA LYS A 74 12.40 -8.99 -7.32
C LYS A 74 11.79 -8.58 -8.65
N TRP A 75 10.91 -7.59 -8.65
CA TRP A 75 10.11 -7.22 -9.81
C TRP A 75 10.09 -5.72 -10.09
N GLY A 76 10.86 -4.93 -9.34
CA GLY A 76 11.02 -3.49 -9.55
C GLY A 76 10.01 -2.64 -8.79
N GLY A 77 10.22 -1.31 -8.82
CA GLY A 77 9.36 -0.32 -8.15
C GLY A 77 8.41 0.44 -9.09
N GLY A 78 8.09 -0.12 -10.26
CA GLY A 78 7.27 0.56 -11.26
C GLY A 78 7.95 1.74 -11.96
N ASN A 79 9.29 1.79 -11.97
CA ASN A 79 10.07 2.91 -12.52
C ASN A 79 9.76 3.21 -14.01
N LYS A 80 9.31 2.23 -14.80
CA LYS A 80 8.89 2.46 -16.19
C LYS A 80 7.73 3.47 -16.33
N CYS A 81 6.96 3.69 -15.28
CA CYS A 81 5.83 4.64 -15.26
C CYS A 81 6.13 5.92 -14.46
N ARG A 82 7.32 6.05 -13.87
CA ARG A 82 7.80 7.30 -13.26
C ARG A 82 8.46 8.13 -14.37
N LYS A 83 7.67 8.96 -15.04
CA LYS A 83 8.19 10.10 -15.81
C LYS A 83 8.58 11.22 -14.84
#